data_AF-A0AAJ0V544-F1
#
_entry.id   AF-A0AAJ0V544-F1
#
_cell.length_a   1.000
_cell.length_b   1.000
_cell.length_c   1.000
_cell.angle_alpha   90.00
_cell.angle_beta   90.00
_cell.angle_gamma   90.00
#
_symmetry.space_group_name_H-M   'P 1'
#
loop_
_entity.id
_entity.type
_entity.pdbx_description
1 polymer ?
#
loop_
_entity_poly.entity_id
_entity_poly.type
_entity_poly.pdbx_seq_one_letter_code
_entity_poly.pdbx_strand_id
1 'polypeptide(L)' 'MRQKYQTNAPEQGNPHQPFSVQGKGDGWAVLDASTGGWTRTFNTYKEAETKAKELFENKQREAAANVKAFFDSRSAA' A
#
# COMPACT_ATOMS: atom_id res chain seq x y z
N MET A 1 11.00 -2.71 30.98
CA MET A 1 11.19 -1.71 29.91
C MET A 1 10.13 -1.93 28.85
N ARG A 2 9.16 -1.03 28.74
CA ARG A 2 8.12 -1.11 27.71
C ARG A 2 8.75 -0.52 26.44
N GLN A 3 9.10 -1.37 25.46
CA GLN A 3 9.53 -0.89 24.15
C GLN A 3 8.39 -0.01 23.63
N LYS A 4 8.59 1.31 23.67
CA LYS A 4 7.73 2.24 22.98
C LYS A 4 7.98 1.93 21.52
N TYR A 5 7.09 1.14 20.90
CA TYR A 5 6.97 1.16 19.46
C TYR A 5 6.76 2.62 19.13
N GLN A 6 7.81 3.24 18.60
CA GLN A 6 7.75 4.56 18.02
C GLN A 6 6.89 4.34 16.77
N THR A 7 5.57 4.27 16.97
CA THR A 7 4.62 4.61 15.92
C THR A 7 4.92 6.06 15.63
N ASN A 8 5.90 6.27 14.75
CA ASN A 8 5.95 7.43 13.90
C ASN A 8 4.61 7.39 13.17
N ALA A 9 3.55 7.89 13.81
CA ALA A 9 2.37 8.32 13.10
C ALA A 9 2.95 9.27 12.05
N PRO A 10 2.81 8.99 10.75
CA PRO A 10 3.36 9.86 9.75
C PRO A 10 2.66 11.21 9.90
N GLU A 11 3.37 12.17 10.50
CA GLU A 11 3.10 13.59 10.37
C GLU A 11 3.05 13.83 8.85
N GLN A 12 1.85 14.12 8.34
CA GLN A 12 1.52 14.20 6.92
C GLN A 12 1.38 12.84 6.22
N GLY A 13 0.16 12.55 5.77
CA GLY A 13 -0.28 11.24 5.31
C GLY A 13 0.66 10.59 4.31
N ASN A 14 1.00 9.32 4.58
CA ASN A 14 1.66 8.45 3.62
C ASN A 14 0.92 8.54 2.27
N PRO A 15 1.56 9.06 1.20
CA PRO A 15 0.91 9.30 -0.08
C PRO A 15 0.47 7.99 -0.77
N HIS A 16 0.90 6.84 -0.25
CA HIS A 16 0.62 5.52 -0.80
C HIS A 16 -0.36 4.71 0.05
N GLN A 17 -1.10 5.34 0.97
CA GLN A 17 -2.19 4.68 1.72
C GLN A 17 -3.07 3.84 0.77
N PRO A 18 -3.34 2.56 1.07
CA PRO A 18 -3.13 1.85 2.35
C PRO A 18 -1.77 1.13 2.50
N PHE A 19 -0.81 1.32 1.59
CA PHE A 19 0.46 0.58 1.57
C PHE A 19 1.54 1.30 2.37
N SER A 20 2.18 0.60 3.31
CA SER A 20 3.25 1.16 4.16
C SER A 20 4.47 0.25 4.18
N VAL A 21 5.66 0.85 4.08
CA VAL A 21 6.93 0.10 4.22
C VAL A 21 7.25 -0.07 5.70
N GLN A 22 7.53 -1.29 6.11
CA GLN A 22 7.88 -1.61 7.50
C GLN A 22 9.01 -2.66 7.52
N GLY A 23 9.83 -2.61 8.57
CA GLY A 23 10.83 -3.65 8.84
C GLY A 23 10.13 -4.98 9.18
N LYS A 24 10.58 -6.08 8.57
CA LYS A 24 10.04 -7.42 8.78
C LYS A 24 11.16 -8.45 8.74
N GLY A 25 11.50 -9.01 9.90
CA GLY A 25 12.68 -9.87 10.07
C GLY A 25 13.95 -9.08 9.76
N ASP A 26 14.82 -9.65 8.93
CA ASP A 26 16.09 -9.03 8.51
C ASP A 26 15.95 -8.08 7.31
N GLY A 27 14.73 -7.81 6.85
CA GLY A 27 14.47 -7.01 5.65
C GLY A 27 13.31 -6.04 5.79
N TRP A 28 12.87 -5.52 4.65
CA TRP A 28 11.77 -4.56 4.54
C TRP A 28 10.61 -5.20 3.78
N ALA A 29 9.37 -4.95 4.18
CA ALA A 29 8.19 -5.42 3.48
C ALA A 29 7.16 -4.30 3.38
N VAL A 30 6.22 -4.45 2.46
CA VAL A 30 5.07 -3.57 2.36
C VAL A 30 3.89 -4.25 3.06
N LEU A 31 3.32 -3.58 4.06
CA LEU A 31 2.03 -3.92 4.64
C LEU A 31 0.94 -3.24 3.83
N ASP A 32 -0.03 -4.02 3.37
CA ASP A 32 -1.31 -3.52 2.88
C ASP A 32 -2.30 -3.46 4.05
N ALA A 33 -2.57 -2.25 4.54
CA ALA A 33 -3.50 -2.05 5.67
C ALA A 33 -4.96 -2.37 5.31
N SER A 34 -5.31 -2.47 4.02
CA SER A 34 -6.69 -2.78 3.61
C SER A 34 -7.02 -4.27 3.64
N THR A 35 -6.00 -5.13 3.51
CA THR A 35 -6.16 -6.58 3.53
C THR A 35 -5.48 -7.23 4.75
N GLY A 36 -4.60 -6.49 5.45
CA GLY A 36 -3.69 -7.06 6.45
C GLY A 36 -2.56 -7.90 5.85
N GLY A 37 -2.47 -7.94 4.51
CA GLY A 37 -1.51 -8.72 3.75
C GLY A 37 -0.12 -8.10 3.74
N TRP A 38 0.89 -8.95 3.63
CA TRP A 38 2.28 -8.53 3.51
C TRP A 38 2.84 -8.98 2.17
N THR A 39 3.67 -8.14 1.57
CA THR A 39 4.51 -8.57 0.45
C THR A 39 5.63 -9.49 0.93
N ARG A 40 6.39 -10.04 -0.05
CA ARG A 40 7.73 -10.57 0.22
C ARG A 40 8.61 -9.52 0.89
N THR A 41 9.67 -9.99 1.53
CA THR A 41 10.73 -9.13 2.05
C THR A 41 11.67 -8.67 0.92
N PHE A 42 12.21 -7.48 1.11
CA PHE A 42 13.16 -6.79 0.26
C PHE A 42 14.41 -6.48 1.08
N ASN A 43 15.56 -6.43 0.41
CA ASN A 43 16.83 -6.19 1.09
C ASN A 43 16.97 -4.72 1.51
N THR A 44 16.41 -3.81 0.72
CA THR A 44 16.50 -2.37 0.98
C THR A 44 15.14 -1.72 1.16
N TYR A 45 15.11 -0.64 1.94
CA TYR A 45 13.92 0.20 2.10
C TYR A 45 13.42 0.73 0.76
N LYS A 46 14.33 1.15 -0.12
CA LYS A 46 14.01 1.75 -1.43
C LYS A 46 13.28 0.79 -2.36
N GLU A 47 13.64 -0.49 -2.34
CA GLU A 47 12.92 -1.53 -3.10
C GLU A 47 11.49 -1.72 -2.57
N ALA A 48 11.33 -1.75 -1.24
CA ALA A 48 10.01 -1.84 -0.62
C ALA A 48 9.15 -0.59 -0.90
N GLU A 49 9.74 0.60 -0.87
CA GLU A 49 9.06 1.86 -1.21
C GLU A 49 8.62 1.90 -2.68
N THR A 50 9.50 1.49 -3.59
CA THR A 50 9.16 1.33 -5.02
C THR A 50 7.98 0.38 -5.19
N LYS A 51 7.98 -0.73 -4.45
CA LYS A 51 6.85 -1.68 -4.46
C LYS A 51 5.57 -1.08 -3.90
N ALA A 52 5.63 -0.33 -2.80
CA ALA A 52 4.46 0.34 -2.22
C ALA A 52 3.84 1.33 -3.22
N LYS A 53 4.67 2.09 -3.94
CA LYS A 53 4.23 3.00 -5.00
C LYS A 53 3.55 2.26 -6.16
N GLU A 54 4.14 1.17 -6.66
CA GLU A 54 3.54 0.34 -7.73
C GLU A 54 2.16 -0.21 -7.32
N LEU A 55 2.05 -0.73 -6.10
CA LEU A 55 0.79 -1.26 -5.58
C LEU A 55 -0.28 -0.17 -5.46
N PHE A 56 0.11 1.02 -5.03
CA PHE A 56 -0.77 2.18 -4.96
C PHE A 56 -1.28 2.61 -6.34
N GLU A 57 -0.39 2.74 -7.32
CA GLU A 57 -0.76 3.10 -8.69
C GLU A 57 -1.66 2.06 -9.35
N ASN A 58 -1.39 0.77 -9.14
CA ASN A 58 -2.24 -0.30 -9.65
C ASN A 58 -3.64 -0.26 -9.03
N LYS A 59 -3.74 -0.05 -7.72
CA LYS A 59 -5.04 0.05 -7.02
C LYS A 59 -5.86 1.26 -7.51
N GLN A 60 -5.22 2.39 -7.77
CA GLN A 60 -5.89 3.54 -8.38
C GLN A 60 -6.39 3.23 -9.80
N ARG A 61 -5.57 2.54 -10.60
CA ARG A 61 -5.96 2.13 -11.97
C ARG A 61 -7.16 1.18 -11.93
N GLU A 62 -7.16 0.20 -11.03
CA GLU A 62 -8.28 -0.73 -10.84
C GLU A 62 -9.56 -0.01 -10.40
N ALA A 63 -9.46 0.92 -9.45
CA ALA A 63 -10.59 1.73 -9.03
C ALA A 63 -11.17 2.55 -10.19
N ALA A 64 -10.33 3.18 -11.01
CA ALA A 64 -10.78 3.91 -12.19
C ALA A 64 -11.46 3.00 -13.23
N ALA A 65 -10.92 1.81 -13.46
CA ALA A 65 -11.52 0.82 -14.37
C ALA A 65 -12.89 0.35 -13.88
N ASN A 66 -13.04 0.10 -12.58
CA ASN A 66 -14.30 -0.31 -11.97
C ASN A 66 -15.37 0.78 -12.08
N VAL A 67 -15.00 2.05 -11.86
CA VAL A 67 -15.92 3.19 -12.07
C VAL A 67 -16.37 3.26 -13.52
N LYS A 68 -15.44 3.14 -14.48
CA LYS A 68 -15.78 3.16 -15.91
C LYS A 68 -16.75 2.02 -16.27
N ALA A 69 -16.46 0.79 -15.84
CA ALA A 69 -17.31 -0.36 -16.11
C ALA A 69 -18.72 -0.21 -15.53
N PHE A 70 -18.84 0.39 -14.32
CA PHE A 70 -20.13 0.68 -13.71
C PHE A 70 -20.99 1.61 -14.59
N PHE A 71 -20.41 2.70 -15.11
CA PHE A 71 -21.14 3.62 -15.99
C PHE A 71 -21.47 3.00 -17.35
N ASP A 72 -20.52 2.28 -17.97
CA ASP A 72 -20.76 1.58 -19.24
C ASP A 72 -21.96 0.61 -19.11
N SER A 73 -22.03 -0.14 -17.99
CA SER A 73 -23.13 -1.07 -17.71
C SER A 73 -24.49 -0.39 -17.49
N ARG A 74 -24.50 0.87 -17.02
CA ARG A 74 -25.73 1.65 -16.84
C ARG A 74 -26.16 2.39 -18.10
N SER A 75 -25.24 2.76 -18.98
CA SER A 75 -25.58 3.36 -20.28
C SER A 75 -26.04 2.35 -21.32
N ALA A 76 -25.79 1.06 -21.08
CA ALA A 76 -26.21 -0.05 -21.93
C ALA A 76 -27.54 -0.69 -21.49
N ALA A 77 -28.16 -0.19 -20.41
CA ALA A 77 -29.47 -0.61 -19.89
C ALA A 77 -30.55 0.43 -20.23
#